data_AF-A0A7V9FQ11-F1
#
_entry.id   AF-A0A7V9FQ11-F1
#
_cell.length_a   1.000
_cell.length_b   1.000
_cell.length_c   1.000
_cell.angle_alpha   90.00
_cell.angle_beta   90.00
_cell.angle_gamma   90.00
#
_symmetry.space_group_name_H-M   'P 1'
#
loop_
_entity.id
_entity.type
_entity.pdbx_description
1 polymer ?
#
loop_
_entity_poly.entity_id
_entity_poly.type
_entity_poly.pdbx_seq_one_letter_code
_entity_poly.pdbx_strand_id
1 'polypeptide(L)'
;MRLVRRNALGIYAVYAAAIVSGLVVTPIVLEAIGDASFGIWAFIGAVTIYLSVLDLGVGPSVVRFAAQARGRRSPEETNAIASVGLALYG
;
A
#
# COMPACT_ATOMS: atom_id res chain seq x y z
N MET A 1 4.52 15.94 -19.19
CA MET A 1 4.44 14.49 -19.54
C MET A 1 5.57 13.63 -18.97
N ARG A 2 6.84 14.08 -18.95
CA ARG A 2 7.99 13.27 -18.44
C ARG A 2 7.82 12.80 -16.98
N LEU A 3 7.32 13.66 -16.09
CA LEU A 3 7.07 13.32 -14.68
C LEU A 3 5.98 12.25 -14.50
N VAL A 4 4.88 12.36 -15.25
CA VAL A 4 3.77 11.38 -15.22
C VAL A 4 4.24 10.02 -15.72
N ARG A 5 5.01 9.98 -16.82
CA ARG A 5 5.60 8.74 -17.34
C ARG A 5 6.55 8.09 -16.35
N ARG A 6 7.42 8.87 -15.68
CA ARG A 6 8.32 8.34 -14.66
C ARG A 6 7.56 7.74 -13.47
N ASN A 7 6.51 8.42 -13.01
CA ASN A 7 5.68 7.91 -11.91
C ASN A 7 4.93 6.64 -12.31
N ALA A 8 4.30 6.64 -13.49
CA ALA A 8 3.62 5.45 -14.02
C ALA A 8 4.57 4.25 -14.12
N LEU A 9 5.75 4.43 -14.71
CA LEU A 9 6.77 3.38 -14.79
C LEU A 9 7.20 2.88 -13.41
N GLY A 10 7.37 3.78 -12.43
CA GLY A 10 7.67 3.43 -11.06
C GLY A 10 6.60 2.55 -10.42
N ILE A 11 5.33 2.93 -10.55
CA ILE A 11 4.19 2.15 -10.04
C ILE A 11 4.14 0.76 -10.69
N TYR A 12 4.29 0.68 -12.01
CA TYR A 12 4.30 -0.63 -12.69
C TYR A 12 5.50 -1.49 -12.30
N ALA A 13 6.67 -0.89 -12.05
CA ALA A 13 7.83 -1.61 -11.55
C ALA A 13 7.58 -2.20 -10.15
N VAL A 14 6.92 -1.44 -9.27
CA VAL A 14 6.50 -1.94 -7.95
C VAL A 14 5.51 -3.11 -8.08
N TYR A 15 4.53 -3.02 -8.98
CA TYR A 15 3.60 -4.13 -9.22
C TYR A 15 4.29 -5.36 -9.80
N ALA A 16 5.20 -5.19 -10.74
CA ALA A 16 5.98 -6.29 -11.29
C ALA A 16 6.81 -6.98 -10.19
N ALA A 17 7.48 -6.20 -9.33
CA ALA A 17 8.23 -6.73 -8.19
C ALA A 17 7.32 -7.49 -7.21
N ALA A 18 6.14 -6.96 -6.91
CA ALA A 18 5.16 -7.63 -6.05
C ALA A 18 4.70 -8.96 -6.64
N ILE A 19 4.36 -9.01 -7.94
CA ILE A 19 3.95 -10.24 -8.64
C ILE A 19 5.07 -11.28 -8.62
N VAL A 20 6.29 -10.88 -8.98
CA VAL A 20 7.46 -11.77 -8.98
C VAL A 20 7.71 -12.29 -7.56
N SER A 21 7.64 -11.43 -6.55
CA SER A 21 7.79 -11.84 -5.16
C SER A 21 6.72 -12.85 -4.73
N GLY A 22 5.45 -12.63 -5.13
CA GLY A 22 4.37 -13.57 -4.87
C GLY A 22 4.62 -14.93 -5.50
N LEU A 23 4.99 -14.97 -6.78
CA LEU A 23 5.31 -16.21 -7.49
C LEU A 23 6.47 -16.99 -6.87
N VAL A 24 7.44 -16.31 -6.27
CA VAL A 24 8.58 -16.95 -5.58
C VAL A 24 8.22 -17.37 -4.17
N VAL A 25 7.49 -16.54 -3.42
CA VAL A 25 7.16 -16.79 -2.01
C VAL A 25 6.06 -17.85 -1.88
N THR A 26 5.07 -17.86 -2.78
CA THR A 26 3.96 -18.83 -2.75
C THR A 26 4.42 -20.29 -2.69
N PRO A 27 5.30 -20.81 -3.56
CA PRO A 27 5.76 -22.20 -3.46
C PRO A 27 6.54 -22.48 -2.17
N ILE A 28 7.34 -21.53 -1.67
CA ILE A 28 8.08 -21.67 -0.41
C ILE A 28 7.11 -21.83 0.77
N VAL A 29 6.07 -21.01 0.83
CA VAL A 29 5.06 -21.08 1.87
C VAL A 29 4.26 -22.38 1.75
N LEU A 30 3.82 -22.74 0.53
CA LEU A 30 3.11 -23.99 0.28
C LEU A 30 3.90 -25.21 0.75
N GLU A 31 5.20 -25.27 0.45
CA GLU A 31 6.08 -26.36 0.92
C GLU A 31 6.24 -26.36 2.44
N ALA A 32 6.28 -25.19 3.07
CA ALA A 32 6.48 -25.07 4.52
C ALA A 32 5.24 -25.43 5.35
N ILE A 33 4.02 -25.10 4.90
CA ILE A 33 2.79 -25.23 5.71
C ILE A 33 1.70 -26.11 5.09
N GLY A 34 1.86 -26.53 3.84
CA GLY A 34 0.91 -27.34 3.09
C GLY A 34 -0.33 -26.57 2.60
N ASP A 35 -1.08 -27.22 1.71
CA ASP A 35 -2.21 -26.61 0.98
C ASP A 35 -3.32 -26.07 1.88
N ALA A 36 -3.69 -26.85 2.91
CA ALA A 36 -4.80 -26.47 3.80
C ALA A 36 -4.49 -25.19 4.59
N SER A 37 -3.29 -25.11 5.17
CA SER A 37 -2.84 -23.95 5.94
C SER A 37 -2.64 -22.73 5.04
N PHE A 38 -2.11 -22.94 3.83
CA PHE A 38 -2.00 -21.88 2.83
C PHE A 38 -3.37 -21.35 2.41
N GLY A 39 -4.37 -22.22 2.24
CA GLY A 39 -5.75 -21.82 1.93
C GLY A 39 -6.35 -20.93 3.01
N ILE A 40 -6.16 -21.28 4.29
CA ILE A 40 -6.60 -20.44 5.42
C ILE A 40 -5.86 -19.09 5.42
N TRP A 41 -4.54 -19.11 5.24
CA TRP A 41 -3.73 -17.89 5.17
C TRP A 41 -4.19 -16.97 4.03
N ALA A 42 -4.40 -17.51 2.83
CA ALA A 42 -4.89 -16.76 1.67
C ALA A 42 -6.30 -16.19 1.92
N PHE A 43 -7.18 -16.96 2.56
CA PHE A 43 -8.53 -16.51 2.92
C PHE A 43 -8.48 -15.34 3.91
N ILE A 44 -7.71 -15.46 4.99
CA ILE A 44 -7.50 -14.37 5.97
C ILE A 44 -6.94 -13.14 5.25
N GLY A 45 -5.93 -13.31 4.41
CA GLY A 45 -5.34 -12.23 3.63
C GLY A 45 -6.37 -11.52 2.74
N ALA A 46 -7.21 -12.27 2.02
CA ALA A 46 -8.27 -11.70 1.20
C ALA A 46 -9.29 -10.92 2.04
N VAL A 47 -9.74 -11.48 3.17
CA VAL A 47 -10.65 -10.79 4.10
C VAL A 47 -10.01 -9.50 4.63
N THR A 48 -8.74 -9.54 5.05
CA THR A 48 -8.01 -8.34 5.51
C THR A 48 -7.92 -7.27 4.41
N ILE A 49 -7.65 -7.65 3.16
CA ILE A 49 -7.63 -6.73 2.03
C ILE A 49 -9.01 -6.08 1.84
N TYR A 50 -10.10 -6.85 1.90
CA TYR A 50 -11.44 -6.28 1.80
C TYR A 50 -11.79 -5.36 2.96
N LEU A 51 -11.38 -5.72 4.19
CA LEU A 51 -11.57 -4.84 5.35
C LEU A 51 -10.77 -3.54 5.22
N SER A 52 -9.60 -3.55 4.56
CA SER A 52 -8.84 -2.31 4.32
C SER A 52 -9.61 -1.29 3.47
N VAL A 53 -10.59 -1.73 2.67
CA VAL A 53 -11.47 -0.82 1.92
C VAL A 53 -12.37 0.00 2.85
N LEU A 54 -12.68 -0.51 4.04
CA LEU A 54 -13.47 0.21 5.06
C LEU A 54 -12.75 1.45 5.62
N ASP A 55 -11.46 1.61 5.35
CA ASP A 55 -10.73 2.86 5.59
C ASP A 55 -11.23 4.03 4.71
N LEU A 56 -12.13 3.76 3.75
CA LEU A 56 -12.78 4.74 2.86
C LEU A 56 -11.80 5.67 2.13
N GLY A 57 -10.55 5.24 1.97
CA GLY A 57 -9.51 6.01 1.29
C GLY A 57 -8.88 7.12 2.14
N VAL A 58 -9.01 7.08 3.46
CA VAL A 58 -8.33 8.01 4.37
C VAL A 58 -6.82 7.94 4.19
N GLY A 59 -6.23 6.74 4.15
CA GLY A 59 -4.78 6.56 3.97
C GLY A 59 -4.26 7.17 2.65
N PRO A 60 -4.83 6.81 1.49
CA PRO A 60 -4.52 7.46 0.21
C PRO A 60 -4.71 8.98 0.21
N SER A 61 -5.70 9.49 0.93
CA SER A 61 -5.96 10.93 1.06
C SER A 61 -4.87 11.65 1.84
N VAL A 62 -4.39 11.07 2.94
CA VAL A 62 -3.25 11.59 3.71
C VAL A 62 -2.02 11.73 2.82
N VAL A 63 -1.69 10.70 2.02
CA VAL A 63 -0.56 10.75 1.08
C VAL A 63 -0.76 11.84 0.02
N ARG A 64 -1.96 11.94 -0.56
CA ARG A 64 -2.29 12.95 -1.57
C ARG A 64 -2.14 14.37 -1.02
N PHE A 65 -2.76 14.66 0.13
CA PHE A 65 -2.71 15.99 0.71
C PHE A 65 -1.29 16.34 1.19
N ALA A 66 -0.55 15.39 1.77
CA ALA A 66 0.84 15.61 2.16
C ALA A 66 1.73 15.94 0.96
N ALA A 67 1.54 15.24 -0.18
CA ALA A 67 2.25 15.55 -1.42
C ALA A 67 1.90 16.94 -1.97
N GLN A 68 0.63 17.35 -1.89
CA GLN A 68 0.17 18.68 -2.30
C GLN A 68 0.76 19.78 -1.40
N ALA A 69 0.69 19.61 -0.08
CA ALA A 69 1.25 20.54 0.91
C ALA A 69 2.77 20.72 0.71
N ARG A 70 3.49 19.61 0.48
CA ARG A 70 4.91 19.63 0.14
C ARG A 70 5.19 20.37 -1.17
N GLY A 71 4.36 20.17 -2.19
CA GLY A 71 4.47 20.88 -3.47
C GLY A 71 4.27 22.39 -3.34
N ARG A 72 3.41 22.82 -2.40
CA ARG A 72 3.19 24.24 -2.04
C ARG A 72 4.27 24.81 -1.11
N ARG A 73 5.21 24.00 -0.64
CA ARG A 73 6.22 24.35 0.37
C ARG A 73 5.60 24.91 1.65
N SER A 74 4.46 24.35 2.08
CA SER A 74 3.80 24.68 3.34
C SER A 74 4.16 23.65 4.42
N PRO A 75 5.16 23.92 5.28
CA PRO A 75 5.56 23.00 6.34
C PRO A 75 4.48 22.85 7.41
N GLU A 76 3.70 23.90 7.68
CA GLU A 76 2.59 23.87 8.64
C GLU A 76 1.48 22.90 8.21
N GLU A 77 1.04 22.99 6.95
CA GLU A 77 0.02 22.09 6.38
C GLU A 77 0.54 20.64 6.34
N THR A 78 1.83 20.47 6.02
CA THR A 78 2.47 19.14 6.04
C THR A 78 2.46 18.54 7.45
N ASN A 79 2.79 19.34 8.48
CA ASN A 79 2.81 18.89 9.87
C ASN A 79 1.40 18.57 10.39
N ALA A 80 0.41 19.38 10.01
CA ALA A 80 -0.99 19.13 10.35
C ALA A 80 -1.49 17.80 9.75
N ILE A 81 -1.22 17.54 8.46
CA ILE A 81 -1.63 16.29 7.80
C ILE A 81 -0.93 15.08 8.41
N ALA A 82 0.37 15.19 8.73
CA ALA A 82 1.11 14.14 9.41
C ALA A 82 0.55 13.86 10.82
N SER A 83 0.19 14.90 11.56
CA SER A 83 -0.39 14.77 12.92
C SER A 83 -1.77 14.11 12.89
N VAL A 84 -2.63 14.50 11.93
CA VAL A 84 -3.93 13.85 11.72
C VAL A 84 -3.76 12.39 11.31
N GLY A 85 -2.82 12.11 10.39
CA GLY A 85 -2.52 10.73 10.00
C GLY A 85 -2.04 9.88 11.18
N LEU A 86 -1.15 10.42 12.03
CA LEU A 86 -0.70 9.75 13.24
C LEU A 86 -1.84 9.53 14.25
N ALA A 87 -2.75 10.49 14.42
CA ALA A 87 -3.88 10.34 15.33
C ALA A 87 -4.90 9.28 14.87
N LEU A 88 -5.01 9.04 13.56
CA LEU A 88 -5.93 8.07 12.98
C LEU A 88 -5.35 6.64 12.91
N TYR A 89 -4.03 6.49 12.75
CA TYR A 89 -3.36 5.21 12.53
C TYR A 89 -2.29 4.82 13.55
N GLY A 90 -1.90 5.72 14.45
CA GLY A 90 -0.92 5.48 15.52
C GLY A 90 -1.58 4.97 16.79
#